data_AF-A0A845D608-F1
#
_entry.id   AF-A0A845D608-F1
#
_cell.length_a   1.000
_cell.length_b   1.000
_cell.length_c   1.000
_cell.angle_alpha   90.00
_cell.angle_beta   90.00
_cell.angle_gamma   90.00
#
_symmetry.space_group_name_H-M   'P 1'
#
loop_
_entity.id
_entity.type
_entity.pdbx_description
1 polymer ?
#
loop_
_entity_poly.entity_id
_entity_poly.type
_entity_poly.pdbx_seq_one_letter_code
_entity_poly.pdbx_strand_id
1 'polypeptide(L)'
;MPGSEWFKNRPRLLEGVYAGSKLALRVLYPLLKRVLPAGLRERVFVWSEEVSKGYLFNCQMCGQCILHSTGMTCPMNCPKNLRNGPCGGVRQNGHCEVIPEMPCVWVQAWQRDAQMGRYGGEIQLLQPPVNRALQNSSAWLNLLEGVDAQRPSGWTAIELE
;
A
#
# COMPACT_ATOMS: atom_id res chain seq x y z
N MET A 1 14.85 -2.59 -1.52
CA MET A 1 16.18 -2.50 -0.86
C MET A 1 16.14 -3.22 0.48
N PRO A 2 17.04 -4.18 0.75
CA PRO A 2 17.26 -4.68 2.10
C PRO A 2 17.85 -3.54 2.95
N GLY A 3 17.20 -3.19 4.07
CA GLY A 3 17.67 -2.12 4.96
C GLY A 3 16.57 -1.37 5.71
N SER A 4 15.39 -1.20 5.09
CA SER A 4 14.25 -0.55 5.76
C SER A 4 13.37 -1.50 6.59
N GLU A 5 13.76 -2.77 6.72
CA GLU A 5 13.03 -3.77 7.50
C GLU A 5 12.86 -3.35 8.97
N TRP A 6 13.82 -2.60 9.53
CA TRP A 6 13.71 -2.03 10.86
C TRP A 6 12.48 -1.12 11.02
N PHE A 7 12.16 -0.31 10.00
CA PHE A 7 10.96 0.52 9.99
C PHE A 7 9.69 -0.31 9.81
N LYS A 8 9.71 -1.26 8.85
CA LYS A 8 8.54 -2.11 8.55
C LYS A 8 8.14 -3.01 9.72
N ASN A 9 9.10 -3.38 10.58
CA ASN A 9 8.86 -4.18 11.78
C ASN A 9 8.32 -3.37 12.98
N ARG A 10 7.92 -2.11 12.75
CA ARG A 10 7.21 -1.26 13.72
C ARG A 10 5.85 -0.82 13.18
N PRO A 11 4.95 -1.76 12.84
CA PRO A 11 3.75 -1.44 12.10
C PRO A 11 2.82 -0.47 12.84
N ARG A 12 2.73 -0.52 14.18
CA ARG A 12 1.96 0.46 14.99
C ARG A 12 2.38 1.91 14.78
N LEU A 13 3.68 2.18 14.67
CA LEU A 13 4.17 3.53 14.40
C LEU A 13 3.78 3.96 12.98
N LEU A 14 3.92 3.04 12.02
CA LEU A 14 3.57 3.29 10.63
C LEU A 14 2.07 3.50 10.43
N GLU A 15 1.21 2.84 11.21
CA GLU A 15 -0.24 3.10 11.24
C GLU A 15 -0.55 4.51 11.71
N GLY A 16 0.12 4.95 12.78
CA GLY A 16 -0.01 6.30 13.29
C GLY A 16 0.44 7.34 12.27
N VAL A 17 1.59 7.11 11.62
CA VAL A 17 2.10 7.98 10.55
C VAL A 17 1.13 8.00 9.37
N TYR A 18 0.66 6.85 8.90
CA TYR A 18 -0.30 6.77 7.80
C TYR A 18 -1.60 7.51 8.12
N ALA A 19 -2.18 7.29 9.31
CA ALA A 19 -3.40 7.95 9.75
C ALA A 19 -3.21 9.47 9.88
N GLY A 20 -2.09 9.90 10.46
CA GLY A 20 -1.70 11.31 10.58
C GLY A 20 -1.52 11.97 9.22
N SER A 21 -0.77 11.35 8.30
CA SER A 21 -0.60 11.83 6.93
C SER A 21 -1.93 11.90 6.17
N LYS A 22 -2.79 10.89 6.29
CA LYS A 22 -4.12 10.86 5.68
C LYS A 22 -4.99 12.01 6.19
N LEU A 23 -4.98 12.28 7.49
CA LEU A 23 -5.72 13.39 8.09
C LEU A 23 -5.15 14.74 7.62
N ALA A 24 -3.84 14.94 7.74
CA ALA A 24 -3.18 16.17 7.34
C ALA A 24 -3.43 16.48 5.86
N LEU A 25 -3.27 15.49 4.97
CA LEU A 25 -3.53 15.65 3.54
C LEU A 25 -5.00 15.96 3.26
N ARG A 26 -5.96 15.30 3.93
CA ARG A 26 -7.38 15.62 3.76
C ARG A 26 -7.71 17.07 4.09
N VAL A 27 -7.07 17.64 5.12
CA VAL A 27 -7.29 19.03 5.55
C VAL A 27 -6.53 20.01 4.65
N LEU A 28 -5.29 19.71 4.27
CA LEU A 28 -4.41 20.62 3.54
C LEU A 28 -4.63 20.58 2.01
N TYR A 29 -5.04 19.44 1.46
CA TYR A 29 -5.18 19.24 0.02
C TYR A 29 -6.17 20.20 -0.66
N PRO A 30 -7.34 20.55 -0.09
CA PRO A 30 -8.24 21.53 -0.71
C PRO A 30 -7.59 22.90 -0.92
N LEU A 31 -6.73 23.35 0.00
CA LEU A 31 -5.95 24.57 -0.14
C LEU A 31 -4.86 24.41 -1.21
N LEU A 32 -4.11 23.31 -1.12
CA LEU A 32 -3.04 23.00 -2.08
C LEU A 32 -3.56 22.91 -3.52
N LYS A 33 -4.77 22.36 -3.70
CA LYS A 33 -5.45 22.24 -4.99
C LYS A 33 -5.78 23.60 -5.63
N ARG A 34 -6.00 24.64 -4.80
CA ARG A 34 -6.25 26.01 -5.28
C ARG A 34 -4.97 26.75 -5.66
N VAL A 35 -3.88 26.47 -4.93
CA VAL A 35 -2.62 27.23 -5.09
C VAL A 35 -1.72 26.62 -6.17
N LEU A 36 -1.61 25.29 -6.25
CA LEU A 36 -0.67 24.63 -7.14
C LEU A 36 -1.34 24.10 -8.42
N PRO A 37 -0.75 24.33 -9.61
CA PRO A 37 -1.19 23.73 -10.86
C PRO A 37 -1.18 22.20 -10.81
N ALA A 38 -2.13 21.55 -11.48
CA ALA A 38 -2.31 20.10 -11.44
C ALA A 38 -1.02 19.32 -11.78
N GLY A 39 -0.33 19.69 -12.86
CA GLY A 39 0.91 19.03 -13.29
C GLY A 39 2.07 19.17 -12.29
N LEU A 40 2.16 20.31 -11.58
CA LEU A 40 3.18 20.50 -10.56
C LEU A 40 2.84 19.69 -9.29
N ARG A 41 1.56 19.68 -8.88
CA ARG A 41 1.10 18.85 -7.75
C ARG A 41 1.43 17.39 -7.97
N GLU A 42 1.05 16.83 -9.13
CA GLU A 42 1.31 15.42 -9.46
C GLU A 42 2.80 15.09 -9.32
N ARG A 43 3.66 15.89 -9.96
CA ARG A 43 5.12 15.68 -9.91
C ARG A 43 5.67 15.71 -8.48
N VAL A 44 5.24 16.69 -7.67
CA VAL A 44 5.71 16.82 -6.28
C VAL A 44 5.27 15.61 -5.45
N PHE A 45 4.01 15.18 -5.58
CA PHE A 45 3.51 14.02 -4.86
C PHE A 45 4.20 12.73 -5.32
N VAL A 46 4.29 12.48 -6.62
CA VAL A 46 4.98 11.32 -7.19
C VAL A 46 6.42 11.26 -6.68
N TRP A 47 7.19 12.34 -6.82
CA TRP A 47 8.56 12.39 -6.31
C TRP A 47 8.64 12.14 -4.80
N SER A 48 7.75 12.75 -4.02
CA SER A 48 7.71 12.53 -2.57
C SER A 48 7.42 11.08 -2.21
N GLU A 49 6.56 10.40 -2.97
CA GLU A 49 6.20 9.00 -2.77
C GLU A 49 7.32 8.07 -3.21
N GLU A 50 7.97 8.34 -4.34
CA GLU A 50 9.13 7.57 -4.81
C GLU A 50 10.27 7.61 -3.79
N VAL A 51 10.60 8.79 -3.26
CA VAL A 51 11.66 8.93 -2.25
C VAL A 51 11.25 8.27 -0.93
N SER A 52 10.10 8.66 -0.37
CA SER A 52 9.69 8.21 0.96
C SER A 52 9.24 6.75 0.97
N LYS A 53 8.26 6.39 0.13
CA LYS A 53 7.70 5.03 0.08
C LYS A 53 8.63 4.07 -0.66
N GLY A 54 9.42 4.54 -1.62
CA GLY A 54 10.47 3.72 -2.24
C GLY A 54 11.48 3.25 -1.20
N TYR A 55 12.00 4.17 -0.39
CA TYR A 55 12.93 3.83 0.69
C TYR A 55 12.28 2.95 1.78
N LEU A 56 11.13 3.36 2.31
CA LEU A 56 10.49 2.68 3.44
C LEU A 56 9.86 1.33 3.08
N PHE A 57 9.25 1.21 1.91
CA PHE A 57 8.39 0.07 1.55
C PHE A 57 8.80 -0.66 0.27
N ASN A 58 9.84 -0.20 -0.43
CA ASN A 58 10.15 -0.65 -1.78
C ASN A 58 8.94 -0.43 -2.71
N CYS A 59 8.30 0.73 -2.60
CA CYS A 59 7.09 1.07 -3.37
C CYS A 59 7.30 0.84 -4.87
N GLN A 60 6.37 0.13 -5.50
CA GLN A 60 6.36 -0.15 -6.95
C GLN A 60 5.48 0.83 -7.74
N MET A 61 5.12 1.96 -7.14
CA MET A 61 4.34 3.05 -7.75
C MET A 61 3.07 2.59 -8.49
N CYS A 62 2.29 1.68 -7.88
CA CYS A 62 1.06 1.15 -8.48
C CYS A 62 -0.13 2.14 -8.49
N GLY A 63 0.03 3.36 -7.95
CA GLY A 63 -1.04 4.37 -7.89
C GLY A 63 -2.18 4.09 -6.90
N GLN A 64 -2.24 2.91 -6.26
CA GLN A 64 -3.30 2.55 -5.30
C GLN A 64 -2.71 1.88 -4.05
N CYS A 65 -2.34 2.68 -3.06
CA CYS A 65 -1.63 2.21 -1.88
C CYS A 65 -2.57 1.58 -0.85
N ILE A 66 -2.31 0.31 -0.47
CA ILE A 66 -3.07 -0.45 0.55
C ILE A 66 -2.20 -0.91 1.72
N LEU A 67 -1.13 -0.18 2.04
CA LEU A 67 -0.22 -0.55 3.13
C LEU A 67 -0.96 -0.76 4.47
N HIS A 68 -1.97 0.07 4.74
CA HIS A 68 -2.79 -0.04 5.94
C HIS A 68 -3.55 -1.37 6.05
N SER A 69 -3.94 -1.97 4.92
CA SER A 69 -4.65 -3.26 4.90
C SER A 69 -3.71 -4.46 4.72
N THR A 70 -2.42 -4.24 4.52
CA THR A 70 -1.45 -5.33 4.23
C THR A 70 -0.28 -5.33 5.21
N GLY A 71 -0.54 -5.07 6.50
CA GLY A 71 0.51 -5.15 7.52
C GLY A 71 1.67 -4.18 7.26
N MET A 72 1.40 -3.00 6.70
CA MET A 72 2.41 -2.03 6.26
C MET A 72 3.44 -2.60 5.29
N THR A 73 3.04 -3.60 4.51
CA THR A 73 3.90 -4.30 3.55
C THR A 73 3.35 -4.11 2.14
N CYS A 74 4.16 -3.59 1.21
CA CYS A 74 3.70 -3.36 -0.16
C CYS A 74 3.51 -4.70 -0.90
N PRO A 75 2.28 -5.08 -1.30
CA PRO A 75 2.03 -6.39 -1.92
C PRO A 75 2.63 -6.51 -3.33
N MET A 76 2.91 -5.37 -3.98
CA MET A 76 3.54 -5.34 -5.31
C MET A 76 5.02 -5.77 -5.28
N ASN A 77 5.63 -5.91 -4.10
CA ASN A 77 6.94 -6.56 -3.96
C ASN A 77 6.89 -8.07 -4.21
N CYS A 78 5.70 -8.67 -4.24
CA CYS A 78 5.54 -10.07 -4.62
C CYS A 78 5.84 -10.23 -6.12
N PRO A 79 6.66 -11.20 -6.53
CA PRO A 79 6.93 -11.47 -7.96
C PRO A 79 5.67 -11.73 -8.79
N LYS A 80 4.59 -12.19 -8.14
CA LYS A 80 3.29 -12.44 -8.77
C LYS A 80 2.37 -11.21 -8.80
N ASN A 81 2.79 -10.10 -8.19
CA ASN A 81 2.02 -8.85 -8.08
C ASN A 81 0.58 -9.06 -7.55
N LEU A 82 0.40 -10.03 -6.65
CA LEU A 82 -0.89 -10.36 -6.08
C LEU A 82 -1.33 -9.28 -5.11
N ARG A 83 -2.49 -8.68 -5.37
CA ARG A 83 -3.10 -7.66 -4.50
C ARG A 83 -3.73 -8.27 -3.25
N ASN A 84 -4.25 -9.49 -3.37
CA ASN A 84 -4.76 -10.31 -2.27
C ASN A 84 -3.96 -11.62 -2.25
N GLY A 85 -3.48 -12.01 -1.08
CA GLY A 85 -2.78 -13.28 -0.87
C GLY A 85 -3.25 -13.94 0.42
N PRO A 86 -2.60 -15.05 0.83
CA PRO A 86 -1.42 -15.68 0.22
C PRO A 86 -1.73 -16.45 -1.09
N CYS A 87 -0.68 -16.83 -1.83
CA CYS A 87 -0.81 -17.57 -3.10
C CYS A 87 -0.74 -19.11 -2.97
N GLY A 88 -0.66 -19.65 -1.76
CA GLY A 88 -0.42 -21.07 -1.49
C GLY A 88 1.03 -21.54 -1.72
N GLY A 89 1.80 -20.82 -2.53
CA GLY A 89 3.21 -21.12 -2.87
C GLY A 89 4.24 -20.68 -1.82
N VAL A 90 3.92 -20.74 -0.53
CA VAL A 90 4.87 -20.41 0.53
C VAL A 90 5.67 -21.67 0.87
N ARG A 91 7.00 -21.58 0.84
CA ARG A 91 7.89 -22.67 1.24
C ARG A 91 7.80 -22.90 2.75
N GLN A 92 8.17 -24.10 3.21
CA GLN A 92 8.13 -24.46 4.64
C GLN A 92 8.94 -23.50 5.54
N ASN A 93 9.99 -22.88 4.99
CA ASN A 93 10.81 -21.87 5.67
C ASN A 93 10.24 -20.44 5.58
N GLY A 94 9.00 -20.24 5.12
CA GLY A 94 8.36 -18.93 4.98
C GLY A 94 8.80 -18.12 3.75
N HIS A 95 9.55 -18.70 2.83
CA HIS A 95 10.06 -18.01 1.63
C HIS A 95 9.14 -18.19 0.41
N CYS A 96 9.37 -17.38 -0.63
CA CYS A 96 8.60 -17.42 -1.87
C CYS A 96 8.93 -18.69 -2.69
N GLU A 97 7.92 -19.27 -3.38
CA GLU A 97 8.18 -20.37 -4.33
C GLU A 97 9.01 -19.92 -5.54
N VAL A 98 8.76 -18.71 -6.06
CA VAL A 98 9.35 -18.20 -7.31
C VAL A 98 10.81 -17.78 -7.09
N ILE A 99 11.08 -17.14 -5.94
CA ILE A 99 12.40 -16.64 -5.55
C ILE A 99 12.73 -17.24 -4.18
N PRO A 100 13.39 -18.41 -4.12
CA PRO A 100 13.57 -19.19 -2.88
C PRO A 100 14.28 -18.45 -1.75
N GLU A 101 15.14 -17.49 -2.07
CA GLU A 101 15.92 -16.67 -1.15
C GLU A 101 15.15 -15.44 -0.63
N MET A 102 13.99 -15.13 -1.21
CA MET A 102 13.15 -14.00 -0.81
C MET A 102 12.14 -14.45 0.26
N PRO A 103 12.10 -13.80 1.44
CA PRO A 103 11.00 -13.98 2.40
C PRO A 103 9.65 -13.67 1.76
N CYS A 104 8.62 -14.48 2.01
CA CYS A 104 7.33 -14.25 1.40
C CYS A 104 6.70 -12.94 1.90
N VAL A 105 6.36 -12.05 0.96
CA VAL A 105 5.72 -10.75 1.23
C VAL A 105 4.43 -10.91 2.04
N TRP A 106 3.62 -11.94 1.75
CA TRP A 106 2.36 -12.19 2.47
C TRP A 106 2.59 -12.78 3.87
N VAL A 107 3.62 -13.60 4.08
CA VAL A 107 4.00 -14.04 5.44
C VAL A 107 4.39 -12.83 6.28
N GLN A 108 5.20 -11.91 5.74
CA GLN A 108 5.56 -10.67 6.44
C GLN A 108 4.35 -9.78 6.72
N ALA A 109 3.44 -9.63 5.73
CA ALA A 109 2.22 -8.84 5.87
C ALA A 109 1.35 -9.38 7.03
N TRP A 110 1.09 -10.68 7.07
CA TRP A 110 0.31 -11.32 8.15
C TRP A 110 0.96 -11.17 9.52
N GLN A 111 2.29 -11.35 9.62
CA GLN A 111 3.01 -11.17 10.88
C GLN A 111 2.97 -9.74 11.40
N ARG A 112 2.99 -8.75 10.50
CA ARG A 112 2.92 -7.33 10.85
C ARG A 112 1.49 -6.88 11.15
N ASP A 113 0.50 -7.36 10.41
CA ASP A 113 -0.91 -7.12 10.64
C ASP A 113 -1.34 -7.59 12.04
N ALA A 114 -0.88 -8.76 12.48
CA ALA A 114 -1.12 -9.27 13.83
C ALA A 114 -0.58 -8.37 14.96
N GLN A 115 0.34 -7.45 14.65
CA GLN A 115 0.89 -6.48 15.59
C GLN A 115 0.20 -5.11 15.51
N MET A 116 -0.62 -4.88 14.48
CA MET A 116 -1.33 -3.64 14.23
C MET A 116 -2.51 -3.46 15.18
N GLY A 117 -2.87 -2.20 15.43
CA GLY A 117 -3.98 -1.85 16.31
C GLY A 117 -5.15 -1.23 15.57
N ARG A 118 -4.91 -0.23 14.71
CA ARG A 118 -5.96 0.58 14.10
C ARG A 118 -6.56 -0.06 12.86
N TYR A 119 -5.72 -0.69 12.06
CA TYR A 119 -6.06 -1.35 10.80
C TYR A 119 -5.78 -2.86 10.85
N GLY A 120 -5.44 -3.40 12.03
CA GLY A 120 -5.21 -4.84 12.18
C GLY A 120 -6.47 -5.64 11.81
N GLY A 121 -6.29 -6.74 11.09
CA GLY A 121 -7.38 -7.57 10.56
C GLY A 121 -7.90 -7.13 9.19
N GLU A 122 -7.58 -5.92 8.70
CA GLU A 122 -7.96 -5.50 7.35
C GLU A 122 -7.34 -6.37 6.26
N ILE A 123 -6.28 -7.13 6.57
CA ILE A 123 -5.68 -8.11 5.65
C ILE A 123 -6.65 -9.20 5.20
N GLN A 124 -7.76 -9.40 5.95
CA GLN A 124 -8.83 -10.33 5.60
C GLN A 124 -9.85 -9.72 4.63
N LEU A 125 -9.87 -8.39 4.49
CA LEU A 125 -10.77 -7.70 3.58
C LEU A 125 -10.29 -7.88 2.14
N LEU A 126 -11.16 -8.46 1.30
CA LEU A 126 -10.86 -8.65 -0.11
C LEU A 126 -10.75 -7.30 -0.83
N GLN A 127 -9.53 -6.95 -1.26
CA GLN A 127 -9.27 -5.70 -1.96
C GLN A 127 -9.62 -5.84 -3.45
N PRO A 128 -10.14 -4.78 -4.10
CA PRO A 128 -10.32 -4.79 -5.55
C PRO A 128 -8.99 -4.98 -6.27
N PRO A 129 -9.00 -5.54 -7.50
CA PRO A 129 -7.81 -5.66 -8.31
C PRO A 129 -7.19 -4.28 -8.55
N VAL A 130 -5.87 -4.25 -8.72
CA VAL A 130 -5.16 -2.99 -8.98
C VAL A 130 -5.51 -2.48 -10.38
N ASN A 131 -5.91 -1.21 -10.46
CA ASN A 131 -6.07 -0.50 -11.71
C ASN A 131 -4.68 -0.12 -12.25
N ARG A 132 -4.20 -0.89 -13.24
CA ARG A 132 -2.89 -0.67 -13.86
C ARG A 132 -2.78 0.64 -14.65
N ALA A 133 -3.89 1.28 -15.01
CA ALA A 133 -3.87 2.59 -15.64
C ALA A 133 -3.33 3.71 -14.73
N LEU A 134 -3.32 3.48 -13.40
CA LEU A 134 -2.79 4.42 -12.41
C LEU A 134 -1.30 4.20 -12.11
N GLN A 135 -0.62 3.30 -12.82
CA GLN A 135 0.81 3.07 -12.58
C GLN A 135 1.62 4.35 -12.79
N ASN A 136 2.59 4.59 -11.90
CA ASN A 136 3.43 5.79 -11.82
C ASN A 136 2.70 7.10 -11.46
N SER A 137 1.42 7.05 -11.08
CA SER A 137 0.71 8.19 -10.49
C SER A 137 0.78 8.19 -8.96
N SER A 138 0.48 9.33 -8.34
CA SER A 138 0.47 9.45 -6.88
C SER A 138 -0.70 8.68 -6.24
N ALA A 139 -0.38 7.76 -5.33
CA ALA A 139 -1.40 7.06 -4.57
C ALA A 139 -2.14 7.97 -3.58
N TRP A 140 -1.49 9.03 -3.06
CA TRP A 140 -2.15 10.00 -2.20
C TRP A 140 -3.15 10.86 -2.97
N LEU A 141 -2.79 11.34 -4.16
CA LEU A 141 -3.71 12.14 -4.98
C LEU A 141 -4.89 11.28 -5.44
N ASN A 142 -4.66 10.05 -5.89
CA ASN A 142 -5.72 9.13 -6.25
C ASN A 142 -6.68 8.85 -5.07
N LEU A 143 -6.15 8.72 -3.85
CA LEU A 143 -6.96 8.58 -2.63
C LEU A 143 -7.80 9.83 -2.33
N LEU A 144 -7.22 11.02 -2.47
CA LEU A 144 -7.88 12.29 -2.15
C LEU A 144 -8.92 12.68 -3.21
N GLU A 145 -8.70 12.30 -4.46
CA GLU A 145 -9.60 12.53 -5.58
C GLU A 145 -10.62 11.38 -5.77
N GLY A 146 -10.50 10.30 -4.98
CA GLY A 146 -11.41 9.14 -5.03
C GLY A 146 -11.27 8.28 -6.28
N VAL A 147 -10.18 8.45 -7.04
CA VAL A 147 -9.86 7.67 -8.24
C VAL A 147 -9.50 6.24 -7.85
N ASP A 148 -8.83 6.03 -6.72
CA ASP A 148 -8.46 4.70 -6.24
C ASP A 148 -9.65 3.86 -5.76
N ALA A 149 -10.77 4.51 -5.39
CA ALA A 149 -12.01 3.87 -4.94
C ALA A 149 -12.90 3.39 -6.11
N GLN A 150 -12.58 3.78 -7.35
CA GLN A 150 -13.31 3.32 -8.53
C GLN A 150 -13.04 1.83 -8.77
N ARG A 151 -14.08 1.03 -8.56
CA ARG A 151 -14.03 -0.43 -8.71
C ARG A 151 -14.40 -0.83 -10.15
N PRO A 152 -13.84 -1.93 -10.68
CA PRO A 152 -14.25 -2.45 -11.98
C PRO A 152 -15.72 -2.90 -11.95
N SER A 153 -16.35 -2.92 -13.13
CA SER A 153 -17.71 -3.41 -13.27
C SER A 153 -17.85 -4.83 -12.73
N GLY A 154 -18.90 -5.07 -11.94
CA GLY A 154 -19.17 -6.37 -11.32
C GLY A 154 -18.45 -6.62 -9.99
N TRP A 155 -17.63 -5.69 -9.48
CA TRP A 155 -17.05 -5.83 -8.14
C TRP A 155 -18.06 -5.42 -7.05
N THR A 156 -18.69 -6.41 -6.43
CA THR A 156 -19.46 -6.24 -5.21
C THR A 156 -18.54 -6.39 -4.00
N ALA A 157 -18.51 -5.40 -3.10
CA ALA A 157 -17.84 -5.60 -1.82
C ALA A 157 -18.61 -6.70 -1.07
N ILE A 158 -17.93 -7.81 -0.79
CA ILE A 158 -18.43 -8.79 0.17
C ILE A 158 -18.14 -8.16 1.52
N GLU A 159 -19.16 -7.60 2.16
CA GLU A 159 -19.09 -7.29 3.60
C GLU A 159 -19.00 -8.64 4.31
N LEU A 160 -17.84 -8.92 4.91
CA LEU A 160 -17.68 -10.08 5.77
C LEU A 160 -18.50 -9.80 7.03
N GLU A 161 -19.63 -10.52 7.19
CA GLU A 161 -20.46 -10.52 8.40
C GLU A 161 -19.70 -11.00 9.64
#